data_AF-A0A7G6WXJ6-F1
#
_entry.id   AF-A0A7G6WXJ6-F1
#
_cell.length_a   1.000
_cell.length_b   1.000
_cell.length_c   1.000
_cell.angle_alpha   90.00
_cell.angle_beta   90.00
_cell.angle_gamma   90.00
#
_symmetry.space_group_name_H-M   'P 1'
#
loop_
_entity.id
_entity.type
_entity.pdbx_description
1 polymer ?
#
loop_
_entity_poly.entity_id
_entity_poly.type
_entity_poly.pdbx_seq_one_letter_code
_entity_poly.pdbx_strand_id
1 'polypeptide(L)'
;MRLLVLGGSWFVGMAVVSQAITRGHAVTVFNRGRSTAAMPPEVQHVTGDWEHRADLRRLVTVGPWDAVIDIAGTIPRLVLRCAGMLGLTPGCWTRVVDYAADGSVAVWRVS
;
A
#
# COMPACT_ATOMS: atom_id res chain seq x y z
N MET A 1 -5.58 1.94 -12.67
CA MET A 1 -5.81 2.67 -11.40
C MET A 1 -4.47 2.96 -10.75
N ARG A 2 -4.36 4.05 -9.99
CA ARG A 2 -3.20 4.36 -9.12
C ARG A 2 -3.41 3.68 -7.79
N LEU A 3 -2.49 2.80 -7.42
CA LEU A 3 -2.62 1.94 -6.26
C LEU A 3 -1.43 2.13 -5.33
N LEU A 4 -1.70 2.43 -4.05
CA LEU A 4 -0.68 2.54 -3.02
C LEU A 4 -0.60 1.24 -2.22
N VAL A 5 0.57 0.64 -2.10
CA VAL A 5 0.82 -0.54 -1.26
C VAL A 5 1.67 -0.14 -0.05
N LEU A 6 1.13 -0.28 1.15
CA LEU A 6 1.84 -0.03 2.41
C LEU A 6 2.53 -1.32 2.88
N GLY A 7 3.85 -1.24 3.12
CA GLY A 7 4.63 -2.39 3.61
C GLY A 7 4.91 -3.48 2.56
N GLY A 8 4.70 -3.18 1.27
CA GLY A 8 4.69 -4.16 0.18
C GLY A 8 6.04 -4.78 -0.22
N SER A 9 7.13 -4.60 0.54
CA SER A 9 8.48 -5.06 0.13
C SER A 9 8.89 -6.44 0.63
N TRP A 10 7.96 -7.20 1.20
CA TRP A 10 8.18 -8.59 1.61
C TRP A 10 7.10 -9.51 1.05
N PHE A 11 7.25 -10.84 1.20
CA PHE A 11 6.55 -11.92 0.49
C PHE A 11 5.16 -11.60 -0.09
N VAL A 12 4.14 -11.38 0.76
CA VAL A 12 2.75 -11.08 0.34
C VAL A 12 2.65 -9.77 -0.45
N GLY A 13 3.46 -8.77 -0.08
CA GLY A 13 3.54 -7.49 -0.76
C GLY A 13 4.00 -7.57 -2.20
N MET A 14 5.04 -8.36 -2.46
CA MET A 14 5.54 -8.56 -3.83
C MET A 14 4.53 -9.27 -4.71
N ALA A 15 3.81 -10.27 -4.18
CA ALA A 15 2.75 -10.96 -4.90
C ALA A 15 1.62 -9.97 -5.30
N VAL A 16 1.18 -9.13 -4.37
CA VAL A 16 0.17 -8.08 -4.64
C VAL A 16 0.66 -7.09 -5.68
N VAL A 17 1.90 -6.59 -5.55
CA VAL A 17 2.50 -5.64 -6.48
C VAL A 17 2.56 -6.23 -7.89
N SER A 18 3.06 -7.47 -8.03
CA SER A 18 3.13 -8.18 -9.31
C SER A 18 1.75 -8.33 -9.94
N GLN A 19 0.76 -8.79 -9.16
CA GLN A 19 -0.61 -8.96 -9.61
C GLN A 19 -1.30 -7.64 -10.01
N ALA A 20 -0.97 -6.53 -9.35
CA ALA A 20 -1.48 -5.21 -9.70
C ALA A 20 -0.86 -4.69 -11.02
N ILE A 21 0.45 -4.92 -11.22
CA ILE A 21 1.14 -4.59 -12.47
C ILE A 21 0.55 -5.40 -13.65
N THR A 22 0.35 -6.71 -13.48
CA THR A 22 -0.27 -7.57 -14.51
C THR A 22 -1.67 -7.08 -14.90
N ARG A 23 -2.41 -6.46 -13.97
CA ARG A 23 -3.72 -5.84 -14.22
C ARG A 23 -3.63 -4.41 -14.78
N GLY A 24 -2.44 -3.91 -15.11
CA GLY A 24 -2.22 -2.58 -15.67
C GLY A 24 -2.43 -1.43 -14.67
N HIS A 25 -2.21 -1.67 -13.38
CA HIS A 25 -2.29 -0.61 -12.37
C HIS A 25 -0.93 0.11 -12.21
N ALA A 26 -0.98 1.42 -11.98
CA ALA A 26 0.20 2.20 -11.60
C ALA A 26 0.41 2.02 -10.09
N VAL A 27 1.50 1.34 -9.72
CA VAL A 27 1.73 0.92 -8.33
C VAL A 27 2.77 1.81 -7.67
N THR A 28 2.42 2.36 -6.52
CA THR A 28 3.35 2.99 -5.60
C THR A 28 3.51 2.12 -4.35
N VAL A 29 4.74 1.81 -3.95
CA VAL A 29 5.02 1.12 -2.68
C VAL A 29 5.55 2.14 -1.68
N PHE A 30 4.96 2.16 -0.48
CA PHE A 30 5.46 2.95 0.65
C PHE A 30 5.92 2.03 1.79
N ASN A 31 7.19 2.13 2.18
CA ASN A 31 7.77 1.34 3.27
C ASN A 31 9.04 1.98 3.85
N ARG A 32 9.52 1.46 4.98
CA ARG A 32 10.70 1.97 5.70
C ARG A 32 12.06 1.72 5.02
N GLY A 33 12.09 1.17 3.80
CA GLY A 33 13.34 0.87 3.09
C GLY A 33 14.21 -0.23 3.72
N ARG A 34 13.64 -1.06 4.61
CA ARG A 34 14.38 -2.14 5.32
C ARG A 34 14.56 -3.42 4.49
N SER A 35 13.83 -3.57 3.39
CA SER A 35 13.94 -4.73 2.51
C SER A 35 14.96 -4.48 1.42
N THR A 36 15.81 -5.46 1.15
CA THR A 36 16.79 -5.47 0.05
C THR A 36 16.22 -6.04 -1.24
N ALA A 37 14.96 -6.46 -1.25
CA ALA A 37 14.31 -7.01 -2.43
C ALA A 37 14.21 -5.94 -3.53
N ALA A 38 14.73 -6.26 -4.73
CA ALA A 38 14.59 -5.41 -5.89
C ALA A 38 13.10 -5.32 -6.29
N MET A 39 12.58 -4.10 -6.32
CA MET A 39 11.25 -3.83 -6.88
C MET A 39 11.32 -3.85 -8.41
N PRO A 40 10.24 -4.24 -9.10
CA PRO A 40 10.14 -4.05 -10.54
C PRO A 40 10.36 -2.57 -10.89
N PRO A 41 11.05 -2.25 -12.00
CA PRO A 41 11.39 -0.88 -12.38
C PRO A 41 10.16 0.00 -12.63
N GLU A 42 9.02 -0.60 -12.93
CA GLU A 42 7.75 0.11 -13.15
C GLU A 42 7.06 0.56 -11.84
N VAL A 43 7.55 0.10 -10.69
CA VAL A 43 6.99 0.43 -9.37
C VAL A 43 7.63 1.68 -8.82
N GLN A 44 6.81 2.68 -8.49
CA GLN A 44 7.30 3.84 -7.77
C GLN A 44 7.52 3.50 -6.30
N HIS A 45 8.76 3.64 -5.83
CA HIS A 45 9.09 3.38 -4.42
C HIS A 45 9.21 4.70 -3.64
N VAL A 46 8.50 4.79 -2.53
CA VAL A 46 8.52 5.93 -1.60
C VAL A 46 8.98 5.43 -0.24
N THR A 47 10.19 5.81 0.17
CA THR A 47 10.71 5.42 1.49
C THR A 47 10.19 6.33 2.60
N GLY A 48 9.63 5.75 3.65
CA GLY A 48 9.23 6.52 4.82
C GLY A 48 8.59 5.63 5.89
N ASP A 49 8.36 6.22 7.04
CA ASP A 49 7.73 5.57 8.18
C ASP A 49 6.31 6.10 8.38
N TRP A 50 5.32 5.21 8.27
CA TRP A 50 3.90 5.57 8.45
C TRP A 50 3.59 6.08 9.87
N GLU A 51 4.44 5.80 10.85
CA GLU A 51 4.32 6.36 12.21
C GLU A 51 4.69 7.84 12.27
N HIS A 52 5.51 8.31 11.32
CA HIS A 52 5.97 9.69 11.25
C HIS A 52 5.06 10.53 10.36
N ARG A 53 4.42 11.56 10.95
CA ARG A 53 3.51 12.46 10.21
C ARG A 53 4.18 13.20 9.05
N ALA A 54 5.47 13.52 9.17
CA ALA A 54 6.21 14.19 8.11
C ALA A 54 6.32 13.31 6.86
N ASP A 55 6.59 12.02 7.05
CA ASP A 55 6.68 11.04 5.95
C ASP A 55 5.32 10.81 5.30
N LEU A 56 4.25 10.76 6.10
CA LEU A 56 2.88 10.70 5.56
C LEU A 56 2.52 11.96 4.76
N ARG A 57 2.93 13.16 5.19
CA ARG A 57 2.73 14.39 4.41
C ARG A 57 3.47 14.34 3.08
N ARG A 58 4.72 13.86 3.08
CA ARG A 58 5.50 13.66 1.86
C ARG A 58 4.87 12.60 0.95
N LEU A 59 4.29 11.56 1.53
CA LEU A 59 3.55 10.57 0.76
C LEU A 59 2.34 11.20 0.07
N VAL A 60 1.55 12.01 0.77
CA VAL A 60 0.37 12.70 0.19
C VAL A 60 0.75 13.54 -1.05
N THR A 61 1.94 14.15 -1.09
CA THR A 61 2.39 14.93 -2.27
C THR A 61 2.77 14.07 -3.48
N VAL A 62 2.90 12.75 -3.32
CA VAL A 62 3.18 11.80 -4.41
C VAL A 62 1.89 11.29 -5.07
N GLY A 63 0.79 11.24 -4.32
CA GLY A 63 -0.51 10.81 -4.82
C GLY A 63 -1.14 11.81 -5.81
N PRO A 64 -2.46 11.72 -6.06
CA PRO A 64 -3.46 10.88 -5.38
C PRO A 64 -3.45 9.40 -5.83
N TRP A 65 -4.15 8.55 -5.07
CA TRP A 65 -4.39 7.14 -5.39
C TRP A 65 -5.88 6.82 -5.39
N ASP A 66 -6.26 5.86 -6.21
CA ASP A 66 -7.65 5.39 -6.32
C ASP A 66 -7.93 4.31 -5.27
N ALA A 67 -6.90 3.58 -4.85
CA ALA A 67 -6.97 2.56 -3.81
C ALA A 67 -5.68 2.47 -3.00
N VAL A 68 -5.82 2.05 -1.73
CA VAL A 68 -4.69 1.71 -0.86
C VAL A 68 -4.83 0.28 -0.38
N ILE A 69 -3.75 -0.49 -0.50
CA ILE A 69 -3.59 -1.82 0.05
C ILE A 69 -2.65 -1.75 1.25
N ASP A 70 -3.17 -2.09 2.43
CA ASP A 70 -2.36 -2.21 3.64
C ASP A 70 -1.98 -3.67 3.90
N ILE A 71 -0.66 -3.94 3.80
CA ILE A 71 -0.04 -5.26 4.03
C ILE A 71 0.80 -5.26 5.31
N ALA A 72 1.21 -4.07 5.78
CA ALA A 72 2.06 -3.92 6.96
C ALA A 72 1.37 -4.34 8.28
N GLY A 73 0.06 -4.61 8.24
CA GLY A 73 -0.69 -5.16 9.38
C GLY A 73 -0.67 -4.26 10.62
N THR A 74 -0.44 -2.95 10.47
CA THR A 74 -0.15 -2.07 11.60
C THR A 74 -1.37 -1.25 12.01
N ILE A 75 -1.86 -1.49 13.24
CA ILE A 75 -2.70 -0.62 14.10
C ILE A 75 -3.78 0.19 13.36
N PRO A 76 -5.08 -0.12 13.53
CA PRO A 76 -6.21 0.60 12.89
C PRO A 76 -6.16 2.14 12.96
N ARG A 77 -5.52 2.72 13.99
CA ARG A 77 -5.33 4.17 14.13
C ARG A 77 -4.42 4.79 13.06
N LEU A 78 -3.41 4.05 12.59
CA LEU A 78 -2.51 4.52 11.54
C LEU A 78 -3.19 4.49 10.17
N VAL A 79 -3.98 3.46 9.91
CA VAL A 79 -4.88 3.35 8.76
C VAL A 79 -5.82 4.55 8.66
N LEU A 80 -6.56 4.85 9.74
CA LEU A 80 -7.52 5.96 9.75
C LEU A 80 -6.82 7.32 9.55
N ARG A 81 -5.61 7.48 10.07
CA ARG A 81 -4.80 8.69 9.86
C ARG A 81 -4.37 8.84 8.40
N CYS A 82 -3.90 7.76 7.78
CA CYS A 82 -3.55 7.77 6.36
C CYS A 82 -4.78 8.06 5.50
N ALA A 83 -5.91 7.40 5.76
CA ALA A 83 -7.15 7.63 5.03
C ALA A 83 -7.61 9.10 5.10
N GLY A 84 -7.58 9.70 6.29
CA GLY A 84 -7.92 11.12 6.48
C GLY A 84 -6.94 12.08 5.80
N MET A 85 -5.63 11.79 5.84
CA MET A 85 -4.62 12.63 5.19
C MET A 85 -4.64 12.51 3.65
N LEU A 86 -5.04 11.36 3.12
CA LEU A 86 -5.10 11.07 1.69
C LEU A 86 -6.44 11.51 1.06
N GLY A 87 -7.42 11.96 1.85
CA GLY A 87 -8.70 12.43 1.35
C GLY A 87 -9.52 11.34 0.62
N LEU A 88 -9.30 10.07 0.96
CA LEU A 88 -9.95 8.96 0.28
C LEU A 88 -11.42 8.84 0.69
N THR A 89 -12.30 8.63 -0.29
CA THR A 89 -13.71 8.32 -0.05
C THR A 89 -13.87 6.92 0.56
N PRO A 90 -14.92 6.70 1.39
CA PRO A 90 -15.27 5.35 1.85
C PRO A 90 -15.35 4.36 0.67
N GLY A 91 -14.72 3.19 0.80
CA GLY A 91 -14.67 2.17 -0.26
C GLY A 91 -13.43 2.15 -1.16
N CYS A 92 -12.57 3.18 -1.09
CA CYS A 92 -11.25 3.24 -1.73
C CYS A 92 -10.11 2.64 -0.87
N TRP A 93 -10.45 2.02 0.26
CA TRP A 93 -9.46 1.43 1.15
C TRP A 93 -9.71 -0.07 1.35
N THR A 94 -8.64 -0.83 1.17
CA THR A 94 -8.63 -2.29 1.21
C THR A 94 -7.53 -2.75 2.16
N ARG A 95 -7.92 -3.39 3.26
CA ARG A 95 -6.97 -4.12 4.10
C ARG A 95 -6.75 -5.51 3.53
N VAL A 96 -5.51 -5.94 3.43
CA VAL A 96 -5.20 -7.36 3.24
C VAL A 96 -5.01 -7.97 4.61
N VAL A 97 -5.88 -8.91 4.97
CA VAL A 97 -5.85 -9.55 6.30
C VAL A 97 -5.35 -10.99 6.19
N ASP A 98 -5.47 -11.61 5.01
CA ASP A 98 -5.07 -13.00 4.78
C ASP A 98 -4.55 -13.21 3.36
N TYR A 99 -3.52 -14.05 3.23
CA TYR A 99 -2.93 -14.49 1.97
C TYR A 99 -3.02 -16.02 1.93
N ALA A 100 -3.90 -16.54 1.07
CA ALA A 100 -3.99 -17.98 0.87
C ALA A 100 -2.80 -18.46 0.03
N ALA A 101 -2.37 -19.71 0.26
CA ALA A 101 -1.20 -20.31 -0.40
C ALA A 101 -1.34 -20.40 -1.93
N ASP A 102 -2.54 -20.25 -2.46
CA ASP A 102 -2.88 -20.21 -3.89
C ASP A 102 -2.67 -18.83 -4.54
N GLY A 103 -2.24 -17.82 -3.77
CA GLY A 103 -2.06 -16.45 -4.25
C GLY A 103 -3.30 -15.58 -4.12
N SER A 104 -4.39 -16.08 -3.54
CA SER A 104 -5.60 -15.32 -3.28
C SER A 104 -5.42 -14.38 -2.09
N VAL A 105 -5.85 -13.13 -2.27
CA VAL A 105 -5.71 -12.06 -1.28
C VAL A 105 -7.09 -11.68 -0.74
N ALA A 106 -7.32 -11.90 0.56
CA ALA A 106 -8.57 -11.51 1.21
C ALA A 106 -8.55 -10.01 1.54
N VAL A 107 -9.46 -9.28 0.89
CA VAL A 107 -9.58 -7.82 0.95
C VAL A 107 -10.76 -7.43 1.84
N TRP A 108 -10.48 -6.74 2.95
CA TRP A 108 -11.51 -6.10 3.78
C TRP A 108 -11.63 -4.63 3.39
N ARG A 109 -12.78 -4.25 2.84
CA ARG A 109 -13.15 -2.85 2.61
C ARG A 109 -13.54 -2.24 3.95
N VAL A 110 -12.87 -1.18 4.38
CA VAL A 110 -13.36 -0.38 5.52
C VAL A 110 -14.35 0.64 4.96
N SER A 111 -15.61 0.45 5.33
CA SER A 111 -16.73 1.38 5.18
C SER A 111 -16.69 2.46 6.25
#